data_AF-A0A521K031-F1
#
_entry.id   AF-A0A521K031-F1
#
_cell.length_a   1.000
_cell.length_b   1.000
_cell.length_c   1.000
_cell.angle_alpha   90.00
_cell.angle_beta   90.00
_cell.angle_gamma   90.00
#
_symmetry.space_group_name_H-M   'P 1'
#
loop_
_entity.id
_entity.type
_entity.pdbx_description
1 polymer ?
#
loop_
_entity_poly.entity_id
_entity_poly.type
_entity_poly.pdbx_seq_one_letter_code
_entity_poly.pdbx_strand_id
1 'polypeptide(L)'
;MPRDLGLRRDHRLCREQLFPGTLEHVFAFFERAENLRSITPPRQSFEILTPLPIAMRPGARIDYRLRAFGVWVRWTTEITAYDPPHAFVDV
;
A
#
# COMPACT_ATOMS: atom_id res chain seq x y z
N MET A 1 -9.49 0.45 -40.06
CA MET A 1 -8.19 -0.11 -39.62
C MET A 1 -8.15 -0.09 -38.09
N PRO A 2 -8.20 -1.22 -37.38
CA PRO A 2 -8.03 -1.22 -35.93
C PRO A 2 -6.55 -1.02 -35.60
N ARG A 3 -6.26 -0.10 -34.67
CA ARG A 3 -4.92 0.11 -34.12
C ARG A 3 -4.58 -1.06 -33.20
N ASP A 4 -3.46 -1.71 -33.50
CA ASP A 4 -2.85 -2.73 -32.65
C ASP A 4 -2.33 -2.05 -31.37
N LEU A 5 -3.11 -2.14 -30.28
CA LEU A 5 -2.71 -1.65 -28.96
C LEU A 5 -1.74 -2.68 -28.38
N GLY A 6 -0.44 -2.41 -28.54
CA GLY A 6 0.66 -3.29 -28.13
C GLY A 6 0.46 -3.91 -26.74
N LEU A 7 0.83 -5.20 -26.63
CA LEU A 7 0.73 -6.01 -25.42
C LEU A 7 1.19 -5.23 -24.16
N ARG A 8 0.30 -5.08 -23.19
CA ARG A 8 0.69 -4.77 -21.81
C ARG A 8 1.54 -5.94 -21.31
N ARG A 9 2.80 -5.66 -20.96
CA ARG A 9 3.64 -6.62 -20.25
C ARG A 9 3.40 -6.44 -18.77
N ASP A 10 2.84 -7.46 -18.14
CA ASP A 10 2.69 -7.49 -16.69
C ASP A 10 4.05 -7.76 -16.05
N HIS A 11 4.44 -6.91 -15.12
CA HIS A 11 5.65 -7.08 -14.32
C HIS A 11 5.26 -7.41 -12.89
N ARG A 12 5.81 -8.48 -12.33
CA ARG A 12 5.57 -8.91 -10.94
C ARG A 12 6.84 -8.82 -10.11
N LEU A 13 6.77 -8.14 -8.98
CA LEU A 13 7.81 -8.13 -7.95
C LEU A 13 7.34 -8.96 -6.75
N CYS A 14 8.10 -10.01 -6.41
CA CYS A 14 7.86 -10.84 -5.23
C CYS A 14 8.98 -10.65 -4.22
N ARG A 15 8.64 -10.44 -2.94
CA ARG A 15 9.57 -10.29 -1.83
C ARG A 15 8.98 -10.93 -0.58
N GLU A 16 9.83 -11.53 0.23
CA GLU A 16 9.49 -12.14 1.51
C GLU A 16 10.44 -11.60 2.58
N GLN A 17 9.92 -11.43 3.79
CA GLN A 17 10.69 -11.01 4.95
C GLN A 17 10.17 -11.73 6.20
N LEU A 18 11.08 -12.18 7.06
CA LEU A 18 10.76 -12.82 8.32
C LEU A 18 10.72 -11.79 9.45
N PHE A 19 9.68 -11.86 10.28
CA PHE A 19 9.51 -11.03 11.47
C PHE A 19 9.39 -11.92 12.71
N PRO A 20 10.01 -11.55 13.85
CA PRO A 20 9.76 -12.21 15.12
C PRO A 20 8.37 -11.82 15.65
N GLY A 21 7.59 -12.79 16.12
CA GLY A 21 6.26 -12.56 16.72
C GLY A 21 5.20 -13.53 16.20
N THR A 22 3.98 -13.43 16.74
CA THR A 22 2.82 -14.16 16.19
C THR A 22 2.26 -13.43 14.97
N LEU A 23 1.51 -14.16 14.13
CA LEU A 23 0.87 -13.59 12.95
C LEU A 23 -0.04 -12.42 13.33
N GLU A 24 -0.85 -12.56 14.38
CA GLU A 24 -1.79 -11.54 14.84
C GLU A 24 -1.07 -10.26 15.27
N HIS A 25 0.03 -10.39 16.01
CA HIS A 25 0.79 -9.24 16.49
C HIS A 25 1.44 -8.47 15.34
N VAL A 26 2.06 -9.20 14.42
CA VAL A 26 2.71 -8.61 13.24
C VAL A 26 1.66 -8.00 12.31
N PHE A 27 0.57 -8.71 12.05
CA PHE A 27 -0.50 -8.23 11.18
C PHE A 27 -1.19 -6.98 11.73
N ALA A 28 -1.43 -6.90 13.03
CA ALA A 28 -2.01 -5.72 13.68
C ALA A 28 -1.19 -4.43 13.47
N PHE A 29 0.11 -4.55 13.19
CA PHE A 29 0.93 -3.42 12.77
C PHE A 29 0.70 -3.09 11.29
N PHE A 30 0.75 -4.07 10.39
CA PHE A 30 0.66 -3.84 8.95
C PHE A 30 -0.73 -3.44 8.45
N GLU A 31 -1.80 -3.86 9.12
CA GLU A 31 -3.17 -3.52 8.72
C GLU A 31 -3.54 -2.04 8.96
N ARG A 32 -2.72 -1.30 9.71
CA ARG A 32 -2.96 0.10 10.06
C ARG A 32 -2.30 1.03 9.06
N ALA A 33 -3.10 1.76 8.29
CA ALA A 33 -2.61 2.66 7.26
C ALA A 33 -1.61 3.70 7.80
N GLU A 34 -1.80 4.20 9.03
CA GLU A 34 -0.88 5.15 9.68
C GLU A 34 0.54 4.62 9.86
N ASN A 35 0.72 3.29 9.91
CA ASN A 35 2.04 2.67 10.06
C ASN A 35 2.84 2.64 8.76
N LEU A 36 2.22 2.93 7.60
CA LEU A 36 2.93 3.10 6.32
C LEU A 36 4.04 4.15 6.44
N ARG A 37 3.81 5.21 7.22
CA ARG A 37 4.82 6.24 7.47
C ARG A 37 6.05 5.68 8.18
N SER A 38 5.85 4.79 9.15
CA SER A 38 6.91 4.23 10.00
C SER A 38 7.82 3.27 9.23
N ILE A 39 7.28 2.55 8.24
CA ILE A 39 8.06 1.64 7.38
C ILE A 39 8.65 2.32 6.14
N THR A 40 8.29 3.58 5.91
CA THR A 40 8.77 4.36 4.75
C THR A 40 10.03 5.14 5.12
N PRO A 41 11.11 5.07 4.32
CA PRO A 41 12.33 5.84 4.60
C PRO A 41 12.05 7.34 4.77
N PRO A 42 12.57 8.02 5.82
CA PRO A 42 12.24 9.43 6.12
C PRO A 42 12.46 10.41 4.96
N ARG A 43 13.46 10.13 4.11
CA ARG A 43 13.76 10.91 2.89
C ARG A 43 12.60 10.99 1.88
N GLN A 44 11.63 10.09 1.96
CA GLN A 44 10.46 10.07 1.10
C GLN A 44 9.34 10.98 1.62
N SER A 45 9.46 11.57 2.81
CA SER A 45 8.48 12.55 3.32
C SER A 45 7.01 12.09 3.21
N PHE A 46 6.75 10.83 3.56
CA PHE A 46 5.44 10.22 3.45
C PHE A 46 4.40 10.93 4.33
N GLU A 47 3.22 11.16 3.77
CA GLU A 47 2.09 11.83 4.42
C GLU A 47 0.77 11.28 3.90
N ILE A 48 -0.07 10.80 4.82
CA ILE A 48 -1.45 10.41 4.54
C ILE A 48 -2.29 11.69 4.44
N LEU A 49 -3.06 11.78 3.37
CA LEU A 49 -3.98 12.89 3.09
C LEU A 49 -5.42 12.55 3.47
N THR A 50 -5.78 11.26 3.49
CA THR A 50 -7.06 10.78 4.00
C THR A 50 -7.18 11.00 5.52
N PRO A 51 -8.31 11.53 6.02
CA PRO A 51 -8.53 11.66 7.46
C PRO A 51 -8.44 10.31 8.20
N LEU A 52 -7.76 10.32 9.35
CA LEU A 52 -7.62 9.16 10.24
C LEU A 52 -8.72 9.18 11.32
N PRO A 53 -9.12 8.00 11.87
CA PRO A 53 -8.63 6.66 11.50
C PRO A 53 -9.27 6.13 10.21
N ILE A 54 -8.52 5.29 9.49
CA ILE A 54 -9.00 4.60 8.29
C ILE A 54 -9.36 3.16 8.69
N ALA A 55 -10.60 2.75 8.44
CA ALA A 55 -11.01 1.37 8.61
C ALA A 55 -10.49 0.52 7.44
N MET A 56 -9.69 -0.51 7.72
CA MET A 56 -9.24 -1.47 6.72
C MET A 56 -10.42 -2.36 6.31
N ARG A 57 -10.89 -2.21 5.07
CA ARG A 57 -12.01 -2.97 4.49
C ARG A 57 -12.03 -2.84 2.97
N PRO A 58 -12.65 -3.78 2.24
CA PRO A 58 -12.87 -3.62 0.80
C PRO A 58 -13.58 -2.28 0.48
N GLY A 59 -13.11 -1.60 -0.57
CA GLY A 59 -13.54 -0.28 -1.01
C GLY A 59 -13.03 0.89 -0.16
N ALA A 60 -12.17 0.66 0.84
CA ALA A 60 -11.49 1.75 1.54
C ALA A 60 -10.48 2.41 0.59
N ARG A 61 -10.55 3.74 0.45
CA ARG A 61 -9.62 4.53 -0.36
C ARG A 61 -8.65 5.30 0.52
N ILE A 62 -7.37 5.26 0.17
CA ILE A 62 -6.30 5.92 0.92
C ILE A 62 -5.52 6.80 -0.05
N ASP A 63 -5.58 8.11 0.20
CA ASP A 63 -4.79 9.11 -0.49
C ASP A 63 -3.56 9.46 0.34
N TYR A 64 -2.39 9.45 -0.29
CA TYR A 64 -1.14 9.84 0.33
C TYR A 64 -0.21 10.53 -0.66
N ARG A 65 0.81 11.21 -0.13
CA ARG A 65 1.91 11.77 -0.92
C ARG A 65 3.25 11.34 -0.37
N LEU A 66 4.22 11.21 -1.27
CA LEU A 66 5.61 10.92 -0.94
C LEU A 66 6.55 11.48 -2.02
N ARG A 67 7.85 11.47 -1.75
CA ARG A 67 8.91 11.80 -2.69
C ARG A 67 9.50 10.54 -3.30
N ALA A 68 9.36 10.38 -4.61
CA ALA A 68 10.03 9.34 -5.39
C ALA A 68 11.10 10.01 -6.27
N PHE A 69 12.35 9.54 -6.22
CA PHE A 69 13.47 10.12 -6.98
C PHE A 69 13.58 11.67 -6.91
N GLY A 70 13.23 12.25 -5.75
CA GLY A 70 13.30 13.69 -5.50
C GLY A 70 12.05 14.49 -5.88
N VAL A 71 11.11 13.93 -6.64
CA VAL A 71 9.86 14.58 -7.05
C VAL A 71 8.67 14.17 -6.18
N TRP A 72 7.71 15.07 -5.99
CA TRP A 72 6.47 14.77 -5.27
C TRP A 72 5.53 13.92 -6.12
N VAL A 73 5.04 12.84 -5.54
CA VAL A 73 4.04 11.94 -6.12
C VAL A 73 2.85 11.90 -5.19
N ARG A 74 1.64 12.03 -5.77
CA ARG A 74 0.38 11.71 -5.11
C ARG A 74 -0.07 10.33 -5.58
N TRP A 75 -0.59 9.55 -4.64
CA TRP A 75 -1.05 8.21 -4.89
C TRP A 75 -2.39 8.00 -4.18
N THR A 76 -3.28 7.27 -4.84
CA THR A 76 -4.54 6.79 -4.29
C THR A 76 -4.50 5.27 -4.40
N THR A 77 -4.73 4.57 -3.31
CA THR A 77 -4.99 3.13 -3.35
C THR A 77 -6.44 2.82 -2.99
N GLU A 78 -6.92 1.66 -3.46
CA GLU A 78 -8.17 1.06 -2.99
C GLU A 78 -7.92 -0.34 -2.44
N ILE A 79 -8.40 -0.61 -1.23
CA ILE A 79 -8.38 -1.95 -0.64
C ILE A 79 -9.41 -2.82 -1.35
N THR A 80 -8.99 -3.92 -1.95
CA THR A 80 -9.86 -4.84 -2.71
C THR A 80 -10.20 -6.11 -1.93
N ALA A 81 -9.35 -6.50 -0.98
CA ALA A 81 -9.59 -7.65 -0.09
C ALA A 81 -9.00 -7.38 1.30
N TYR A 82 -9.64 -7.95 2.32
CA TYR A 82 -9.19 -7.90 3.71
C TYR A 82 -9.64 -9.18 4.41
N ASP A 83 -8.68 -9.99 4.87
CA ASP A 83 -8.85 -11.27 5.54
C ASP A 83 -7.88 -11.34 6.73
N PRO A 84 -8.19 -10.64 7.83
CA PRO A 84 -7.33 -10.63 9.00
C PRO A 84 -7.31 -12.01 9.71
N PRO A 85 -6.15 -12.48 10.19
CA PRO A 85 -4.82 -11.83 10.18
C PRO A 85 -3.93 -12.27 9.00
N HIS A 86 -4.51 -12.80 7.92
CA HIS A 86 -3.77 -13.46 6.84
C HIS A 86 -3.35 -12.50 5.72
N ALA A 87 -4.23 -11.59 5.29
CA ALA A 87 -3.97 -10.75 4.13
C ALA A 87 -4.81 -9.47 4.04
N PHE A 88 -4.27 -8.50 3.31
CA PHE A 88 -5.01 -7.40 2.68
C PHE A 88 -4.39 -7.14 1.29
N VAL A 89 -5.20 -6.64 0.35
CA VAL A 89 -4.77 -6.39 -1.04
C VAL A 89 -5.22 -5.00 -1.45
N ASP A 90 -4.34 -4.24 -2.10
CA ASP A 90 -4.64 -2.94 -2.69
C ASP A 90 -4.31 -2.88 -4.19
N VAL A 91 -4.85 -1.85 -4.86
CA VAL A 91 -4.55 -1.46 -6.24
C VAL A 91 -4.41 0.05 -6.38
#